data_AF-A0AAV3HSL9-F1
#
_entry.id   AF-A0AAV3HSL9-F1
#
_cell.length_a   1.000
_cell.length_b   1.000
_cell.length_c   1.000
_cell.angle_alpha   90.00
_cell.angle_beta   90.00
_cell.angle_gamma   90.00
#
_symmetry.space_group_name_H-M   'P 1'
#
loop_
_entity.id
_entity.type
_entity.pdbx_description
1 polymer ?
#
loop_
_entity_poly.entity_id
_entity_poly.type
_entity_poly.pdbx_seq_one_letter_code
_entity_poly.pdbx_strand_id
1 'polypeptide(L)'
;MPLVASLLDKLIDNDPHLREDKDFPLGQQALVDNLLRDLESMLNSRIGWTEISDDLREVKSSILNYGLPDFSSMPYSSKQGQDQLCEIVRDAILEFEPRLESPNVSILDEKSAVDRTLRLKISATCLIGNNTHEVTFNSEVEPVSLGMKLSRMK
;
A
#
# COMPACT_ATOMS: atom_id res chain seq x y z
N MET A 1 -5.24 7.66 13.20
CA MET A 1 -4.59 6.74 14.21
C MET A 1 -3.10 7.07 14.28
N PRO A 2 -2.43 7.12 15.46
CA PRO A 2 -1.01 7.44 15.50
C PRO A 2 -0.15 6.31 14.90
N LEU A 3 0.79 6.68 14.05
CA LEU A 3 1.81 5.81 13.48
C LEU A 3 2.88 5.52 14.54
N VAL A 4 2.89 4.29 15.00
CA VAL A 4 3.87 3.72 15.93
C VAL A 4 4.36 2.38 15.39
N ALA A 5 5.47 1.89 15.92
CA ALA A 5 5.97 0.55 15.57
C ALA A 5 4.90 -0.50 15.93
N SER A 6 4.48 -1.27 14.94
CA SER A 6 3.53 -2.37 15.10
C SER A 6 4.15 -3.50 15.94
N LEU A 7 3.32 -4.47 16.33
CA LEU A 7 3.84 -5.69 16.97
C LEU A 7 4.81 -6.43 16.04
N LEU A 8 4.51 -6.49 14.74
CA LEU A 8 5.39 -7.11 13.76
C LEU A 8 6.74 -6.37 13.68
N ASP A 9 6.75 -5.04 13.71
CA ASP A 9 8.00 -4.27 13.68
C ASP A 9 8.92 -4.53 14.87
N LYS A 10 8.32 -4.87 16.01
CA LYS A 10 9.02 -5.22 17.24
C LYS A 10 9.55 -6.64 17.25
N LEU A 11 8.96 -7.53 16.44
CA LEU A 11 9.30 -8.96 16.40
C LEU A 11 10.13 -9.33 15.17
N ILE A 12 10.06 -8.56 14.09
CA ILE A 12 10.84 -8.79 12.87
C ILE A 12 12.28 -8.33 13.10
N ASP A 13 13.16 -9.32 13.11
CA ASP A 13 14.60 -9.13 13.05
C ASP A 13 15.06 -9.15 11.58
N ASN A 14 15.36 -7.97 11.05
CA ASN A 14 15.88 -7.82 9.68
C ASN A 14 17.41 -8.02 9.63
N ASP A 15 18.08 -8.00 10.78
CA ASP A 15 19.53 -7.99 10.88
C ASP A 15 20.01 -9.04 11.88
N PRO A 16 19.77 -10.35 11.62
CA PRO A 16 19.99 -11.44 12.58
C PRO A 16 21.45 -11.65 13.00
N HIS A 17 22.38 -10.90 12.41
CA HIS A 17 23.80 -10.91 12.76
C HIS A 17 24.17 -9.85 13.81
N LEU A 18 23.33 -8.83 13.99
CA LEU A 18 23.46 -7.85 15.06
C LEU A 18 22.99 -8.48 16.38
N ARG A 19 23.75 -8.26 17.45
CA ARG A 19 23.41 -8.75 18.79
C ARG A 19 22.60 -7.76 19.62
N GLU A 20 22.49 -6.53 19.14
CA GLU A 20 21.73 -5.46 19.79
C GLU A 20 20.32 -5.42 19.21
N ASP A 21 19.33 -5.39 20.09
CA ASP A 21 17.93 -5.23 19.70
C ASP A 21 17.64 -3.79 19.28
N LYS A 22 16.55 -3.60 18.53
CA LYS A 22 16.06 -2.26 18.16
C LYS A 22 15.55 -1.52 19.39
N ASP A 23 16.04 -0.29 19.58
CA ASP A 23 15.49 0.62 20.58
C ASP A 23 14.15 1.22 20.12
N PHE A 24 13.25 1.41 21.07
CA PHE A 24 11.96 2.09 20.87
C PHE A 24 11.86 3.33 21.76
N PRO A 25 11.21 4.42 21.31
CA PRO A 25 10.48 4.55 20.05
C PRO A 25 11.38 4.69 18.81
N LEU A 26 10.89 4.19 17.67
CA LEU A 26 11.57 4.36 16.38
C LEU A 26 11.53 5.82 15.93
N GLY A 27 12.57 6.23 15.19
CA GLY A 27 12.57 7.52 14.50
C GLY A 27 11.51 7.58 13.38
N GLN A 28 11.11 8.79 13.00
CA GLN A 28 10.08 9.04 11.99
C GLN A 28 10.33 8.29 10.68
N GLN A 29 11.56 8.30 10.17
CA GLN A 29 11.87 7.63 8.91
C GLN A 29 11.66 6.13 8.97
N ALA A 30 12.08 5.48 10.07
CA ALA A 30 11.88 4.05 10.27
C ALA A 30 10.39 3.69 10.40
N LEU A 31 9.58 4.55 11.03
CA LEU A 31 8.13 4.37 11.07
C LEU A 31 7.49 4.43 9.68
N VAL A 32 7.93 5.37 8.84
CA VAL A 32 7.45 5.49 7.45
C VAL A 32 7.94 4.30 6.60
N ASP A 33 9.16 3.79 6.83
CA ASP A 33 9.67 2.61 6.12
C ASP A 33 8.90 1.33 6.51
N ASN A 34 8.52 1.17 7.78
CA ASN A 34 7.65 0.08 8.20
C ASN A 34 6.26 0.16 7.55
N LEU A 35 5.69 1.37 7.51
CA LEU A 35 4.41 1.62 6.83
C LEU A 35 4.50 1.31 5.34
N LEU A 36 5.61 1.68 4.67
CA LEU A 36 5.86 1.35 3.27
C LEU A 36 5.88 -0.16 3.03
N ARG A 37 6.56 -0.92 3.91
CA ARG A 37 6.62 -2.39 3.84
C ARG A 37 5.24 -3.02 4.00
N ASP A 38 4.47 -2.55 4.98
CA ASP A 38 3.12 -3.05 5.24
C ASP A 38 2.18 -2.76 4.04
N LEU A 39 2.25 -1.55 3.51
CA LEU A 39 1.50 -1.14 2.32
C LEU A 39 1.90 -1.96 1.09
N GLU A 40 3.19 -2.20 0.86
CA GLU A 40 3.65 -3.08 -0.22
C GLU A 40 3.13 -4.52 -0.05
N SER A 41 3.11 -5.04 1.17
CA SER A 41 2.59 -6.38 1.46
C SER A 41 1.09 -6.49 1.20
N MET A 42 0.33 -5.46 1.59
CA MET A 42 -1.11 -5.37 1.33
C MET A 42 -1.39 -5.32 -0.18
N LEU A 43 -0.73 -4.43 -0.90
CA LEU A 43 -0.94 -4.24 -2.33
C LEU A 43 -0.49 -5.45 -3.18
N ASN A 44 0.37 -6.32 -2.64
CA ASN A 44 0.75 -7.58 -3.27
C ASN A 44 -0.07 -8.79 -2.82
N SER A 45 -0.97 -8.62 -1.85
CA SER A 45 -1.94 -9.65 -1.47
C SER A 45 -3.09 -9.67 -2.47
N ARG A 46 -3.58 -10.87 -2.83
CA ARG A 46 -4.63 -11.07 -3.84
C ARG A 46 -5.83 -11.77 -3.23
N ILE A 47 -7.02 -11.24 -3.50
CA ILE A 47 -8.29 -11.84 -3.08
C ILE A 47 -8.64 -12.95 -4.08
N GLY A 48 -8.77 -14.18 -3.58
CA GLY A 48 -8.84 -15.40 -4.41
C GLY A 48 -10.24 -15.87 -4.79
N TRP A 49 -11.30 -15.18 -4.37
CA TRP A 49 -12.68 -15.57 -4.65
C TRP A 49 -13.42 -14.48 -5.42
N THR A 50 -14.38 -14.94 -6.22
CA THR A 50 -15.05 -14.12 -7.23
C THR A 50 -16.21 -13.31 -6.66
N GLU A 51 -16.95 -13.85 -5.69
CA GLU A 51 -18.13 -13.19 -5.12
C GLU A 51 -18.33 -13.52 -3.64
N ILE A 52 -18.71 -12.50 -2.86
CA ILE A 52 -19.16 -12.60 -1.47
C ILE A 52 -20.54 -11.95 -1.40
N SER A 53 -21.50 -12.62 -0.77
CA SER A 53 -22.84 -12.05 -0.58
C SER A 53 -22.78 -10.75 0.20
N ASP A 54 -23.54 -9.74 -0.24
CA ASP A 54 -23.68 -8.45 0.46
C ASP A 54 -24.27 -8.59 1.88
N ASP A 55 -24.94 -9.70 2.17
CA ASP A 55 -25.46 -10.01 3.50
C ASP A 55 -24.33 -10.29 4.51
N LEU A 56 -23.13 -10.66 4.04
CA LEU A 56 -21.97 -10.98 4.87
C LEU A 56 -21.11 -9.74 5.14
N ARG A 57 -21.66 -8.78 5.88
CA ARG A 57 -21.05 -7.45 6.10
C ARG A 57 -19.69 -7.53 6.78
N GLU A 58 -19.53 -8.41 7.76
CA GLU A 58 -18.29 -8.59 8.52
C GLU A 58 -17.17 -9.17 7.66
N VAL A 59 -17.51 -9.88 6.58
CA VAL A 59 -16.52 -10.44 5.65
C VAL A 59 -15.82 -9.31 4.88
N LYS A 60 -16.52 -8.20 4.59
CA LYS A 60 -15.98 -7.05 3.84
C LYS A 60 -14.71 -6.48 4.49
N SER A 61 -14.69 -6.36 5.81
CA SER A 61 -13.55 -5.82 6.58
C SER A 61 -12.65 -6.90 7.20
N SER A 62 -12.81 -8.16 6.80
CA SER A 62 -12.06 -9.29 7.37
C SER A 62 -10.77 -9.59 6.60
N ILE A 63 -9.89 -10.40 7.18
CA ILE A 63 -8.66 -10.90 6.52
C ILE A 63 -8.93 -11.61 5.20
N LEU A 64 -10.16 -12.12 5.01
CA LEU A 64 -10.55 -12.70 3.74
C LEU A 64 -10.37 -11.64 2.64
N ASN A 65 -10.90 -10.44 2.80
CA ASN A 65 -10.80 -9.41 1.76
C ASN A 65 -9.53 -8.57 1.82
N TYR A 66 -8.51 -9.00 2.57
CA TYR A 66 -7.25 -8.27 2.67
C TYR A 66 -6.47 -8.31 1.35
N GLY A 67 -6.16 -7.13 0.82
CA GLY A 67 -5.36 -6.96 -0.39
C GLY A 67 -6.16 -6.39 -1.56
N LEU A 68 -5.72 -6.70 -2.78
CA LEU A 68 -6.37 -6.22 -4.00
C LEU A 68 -7.18 -7.35 -4.67
N PRO A 69 -8.33 -7.02 -5.30
CA PRO A 69 -9.02 -7.95 -6.20
C PRO A 69 -8.12 -8.27 -7.41
N ASP A 70 -8.45 -9.30 -8.19
CA ASP A 70 -7.73 -9.55 -9.44
C ASP A 70 -8.00 -8.40 -10.44
N PHE A 71 -6.96 -7.65 -10.76
CA PHE A 71 -7.01 -6.57 -11.75
C PHE A 71 -6.48 -7.00 -13.12
N SER A 72 -5.93 -8.21 -13.30
CA SER A 72 -5.15 -8.62 -14.49
C SER A 72 -5.79 -8.42 -15.85
N SER A 73 -7.12 -8.45 -15.90
CA SER A 73 -7.92 -8.30 -17.12
C SER A 73 -8.30 -6.85 -17.46
N MET A 74 -7.93 -5.88 -16.63
CA MET A 74 -8.32 -4.49 -16.78
C MET A 74 -7.54 -3.77 -17.89
N PRO A 75 -8.17 -2.88 -18.68
CA PRO A 75 -7.53 -2.19 -19.80
C PRO A 75 -6.72 -0.96 -19.33
N TYR A 76 -5.52 -1.16 -18.77
CA TYR A 76 -4.67 -0.05 -18.25
C TYR A 76 -4.09 0.87 -19.32
N SER A 77 -4.19 0.52 -20.61
CA SER A 77 -3.84 1.42 -21.70
C SER A 77 -4.85 2.57 -21.85
N SER A 78 -6.04 2.42 -21.27
CA SER A 78 -7.09 3.44 -21.28
C SER A 78 -7.07 4.24 -19.98
N LYS A 79 -7.38 5.53 -20.08
CA LYS A 79 -7.55 6.39 -18.89
C LYS A 79 -8.59 5.83 -17.93
N GLN A 80 -9.70 5.29 -18.45
CA GLN A 80 -10.74 4.69 -17.62
C GLN A 80 -10.24 3.50 -16.79
N GLY A 81 -9.47 2.59 -17.38
CA GLY A 81 -8.90 1.45 -16.66
C GLY A 81 -7.84 1.88 -15.63
N GLN A 82 -7.09 2.93 -15.93
CA GLN A 82 -6.14 3.54 -14.99
C GLN A 82 -6.84 4.19 -13.79
N ASP A 83 -7.90 4.96 -14.04
CA ASP A 83 -8.72 5.60 -13.00
C ASP A 83 -9.34 4.52 -12.09
N GLN A 84 -9.87 3.44 -12.68
CA GLN A 84 -10.44 2.33 -11.94
C GLN A 84 -9.41 1.61 -11.06
N LEU A 85 -8.17 1.43 -11.54
CA LEU A 85 -7.10 0.87 -10.70
C LEU A 85 -6.75 1.81 -9.53
N CYS A 86 -6.70 3.12 -9.78
CA CYS A 86 -6.46 4.10 -8.71
C CYS A 86 -7.56 4.03 -7.63
N GLU A 87 -8.82 3.87 -8.04
CA GLU A 87 -9.94 3.69 -7.11
C GLU A 87 -9.81 2.42 -6.28
N ILE A 88 -9.52 1.28 -6.92
CA ILE A 88 -9.31 0.00 -6.24
C ILE A 88 -8.20 0.09 -5.19
N VAL A 89 -7.05 0.67 -5.56
CA VAL A 89 -5.91 0.84 -4.65
C VAL A 89 -6.29 1.79 -3.51
N ARG A 90 -6.97 2.91 -3.80
CA ARG A 90 -7.41 3.87 -2.79
C ARG A 90 -8.36 3.23 -1.78
N ASP A 91 -9.34 2.46 -2.25
CA ASP A 91 -10.34 1.82 -1.40
C ASP A 91 -9.70 0.74 -0.52
N ALA A 92 -8.77 -0.04 -1.06
CA ALA A 92 -8.01 -1.02 -0.27
C ALA A 92 -7.19 -0.35 0.86
N ILE A 93 -6.55 0.79 0.56
CA ILE A 93 -5.79 1.55 1.58
C ILE A 93 -6.73 2.10 2.67
N LEU A 94 -7.88 2.66 2.28
CA LEU A 94 -8.87 3.18 3.23
C LEU A 94 -9.37 2.11 4.19
N GLU A 95 -9.59 0.90 3.69
CA GLU A 95 -10.13 -0.21 4.47
C GLU A 95 -9.07 -0.85 5.39
N PHE A 96 -7.87 -1.10 4.86
CA PHE A 96 -6.88 -1.97 5.52
C PHE A 96 -5.66 -1.23 6.10
N GLU A 97 -5.48 0.07 5.84
CA GLU A 97 -4.39 0.87 6.41
C GLU A 97 -4.90 2.11 7.17
N PRO A 98 -5.53 1.94 8.36
CA PRO A 98 -6.14 3.03 9.14
C PRO A 98 -5.12 4.04 9.70
N ARG A 99 -3.82 3.76 9.55
CA ARG A 99 -2.72 4.67 9.89
C ARG A 99 -2.57 5.79 8.84
N LEU A 100 -3.10 5.58 7.63
CA LEU A 100 -3.15 6.54 6.54
C LEU A 100 -4.53 7.20 6.49
N GLU A 101 -4.54 8.52 6.55
CA GLU A 101 -5.73 9.35 6.48
C GLU A 101 -5.78 10.06 5.12
N SER A 102 -6.97 10.11 4.51
CA SER A 102 -7.23 10.75 3.21
C SER A 102 -6.29 10.30 2.07
N PRO A 103 -6.15 8.99 1.80
CA PRO A 103 -5.32 8.52 0.71
C PRO A 103 -5.85 8.99 -0.65
N ASN A 104 -4.93 9.44 -1.50
CA ASN A 104 -5.14 9.77 -2.89
C ASN A 104 -4.16 8.96 -3.75
N VAL A 105 -4.68 8.37 -4.82
CA VAL A 105 -3.91 7.55 -5.75
C VAL A 105 -4.08 8.14 -7.15
N SER A 106 -2.97 8.28 -7.87
CA SER A 106 -2.94 8.83 -9.23
C SER A 106 -1.89 8.14 -10.08
N ILE A 107 -2.04 8.19 -11.40
CA ILE A 107 -1.01 7.70 -12.34
C ILE A 107 0.07 8.77 -12.50
N LEU A 108 1.33 8.35 -12.48
CA LEU A 108 2.45 9.18 -12.90
C LEU A 108 2.57 9.08 -14.43
N ASP A 109 2.18 10.15 -15.12
CA ASP A 109 2.25 10.25 -16.58
C ASP A 109 3.71 10.28 -17.04
N GLU A 110 4.27 9.11 -17.38
CA GLU A 110 5.57 9.03 -18.02
C GLU A 110 5.43 8.83 -19.53
N LYS A 111 5.77 9.91 -20.25
CA LYS A 111 5.72 10.03 -21.71
C LYS A 111 6.80 9.22 -22.43
N SER A 112 6.88 7.91 -22.19
CA SER A 112 7.74 7.04 -22.99
C SER A 112 6.94 5.89 -23.57
N ALA A 113 6.75 5.91 -24.89
CA ALA A 113 5.99 4.91 -25.64
C ALA A 113 6.56 3.47 -25.56
N VAL A 114 7.71 3.30 -24.91
CA VAL A 114 8.41 2.01 -24.75
C VAL A 114 8.21 1.43 -23.35
N ASP A 115 7.90 2.26 -22.35
CA ASP A 115 7.74 1.79 -20.97
C ASP A 115 6.29 1.35 -20.73
N ARG A 116 6.11 0.04 -20.47
CA ARG A 116 4.81 -0.54 -20.12
C ARG A 116 4.62 -0.65 -18.60
N THR A 117 5.58 -0.16 -17.82
CA THR A 117 5.50 -0.15 -16.36
C THR A 117 4.49 0.92 -15.95
N LEU A 118 3.41 0.50 -15.30
CA LEU A 118 2.46 1.45 -14.75
C LEU A 118 3.03 2.01 -13.45
N ARG A 119 3.08 3.34 -13.35
CA ARG A 119 3.54 4.02 -12.13
C ARG A 119 2.40 4.72 -11.43
N LEU A 120 2.21 4.43 -10.16
CA LEU A 120 1.22 5.08 -9.31
C LEU A 120 1.92 5.98 -8.30
N LYS A 121 1.30 7.10 -7.99
CA LYS A 121 1.63 7.96 -6.86
C LYS A 121 0.53 7.82 -5.82
N ILE A 122 0.92 7.40 -4.63
CA ILE A 122 0.06 7.29 -3.46
C ILE A 122 0.45 8.40 -2.50
N SER A 123 -0.48 9.28 -2.17
CA SER A 123 -0.28 10.36 -1.19
C SER A 123 -1.32 10.26 -0.09
N ALA A 124 -0.93 10.51 1.14
CA ALA A 124 -1.81 10.44 2.29
C ALA A 124 -1.24 11.27 3.44
N THR A 125 -2.00 11.38 4.52
CA THR A 125 -1.54 11.96 5.78
C THR A 125 -1.43 10.87 6.84
N CYS A 126 -0.50 10.99 7.77
CA CYS A 126 -0.41 10.11 8.94
C CYS A 126 -0.06 10.92 10.19
N LEU A 127 -0.56 10.50 11.34
CA LEU A 127 -0.29 11.14 12.62
C LEU A 127 0.99 10.54 13.23
N ILE A 128 2.06 11.31 13.41
CA ILE A 128 3.30 10.86 14.07
C ILE A 128 3.51 11.68 15.34
N GLY A 129 3.48 11.00 16.49
CA GLY A 129 3.35 11.70 17.77
C GLY A 129 2.04 12.49 17.81
N ASN A 130 2.13 13.82 17.86
CA ASN A 130 0.97 14.73 17.88
C ASN A 130 0.84 15.58 16.61
N ASN A 131 1.66 15.31 15.59
CA ASN A 131 1.70 16.11 14.37
C ASN A 131 1.25 15.29 13.16
N THR A 132 0.45 15.89 12.30
CA THR A 132 0.09 15.30 11.00
C THR A 132 1.22 15.53 10.02
N HIS A 133 1.64 14.46 9.34
CA HIS A 133 2.67 14.48 8.31
C HIS A 133 2.08 13.99 6.98
N GLU A 134 2.38 14.69 5.90
CA GLU A 134 2.15 14.17 4.56
C GLU A 134 3.20 13.12 4.21
N VAL A 135 2.75 12.01 3.64
CA VAL A 135 3.59 10.95 3.10
C VAL A 135 3.24 10.73 1.64
N THR A 136 4.25 10.48 0.82
CA THR A 136 4.06 10.16 -0.59
C THR A 136 4.96 8.99 -0.99
N PHE A 137 4.34 8.03 -1.66
CA PHE A 137 4.96 6.82 -2.14
C PHE A 137 4.77 6.72 -3.65
N ASN A 138 5.83 6.31 -4.34
CA ASN A 138 5.77 5.89 -5.73
C ASN A 138 5.64 4.37 -5.77
N SER A 139 4.87 3.87 -6.72
CA SER A 139 4.75 2.45 -7.00
C SER A 139 5.08 2.16 -8.45
N GLU A 140 5.76 1.05 -8.70
CA GLU A 140 5.95 0.44 -10.01
C GLU A 140 5.18 -0.87 -10.06
N VAL A 141 4.30 -1.01 -11.05
CA VAL A 141 3.56 -2.24 -11.30
C VAL A 141 4.28 -3.05 -12.37
N GLU A 142 4.72 -4.24 -12.00
CA GLU A 142 5.34 -5.18 -12.93
C GLU A 142 4.24 -5.80 -13.82
N PRO A 143 4.35 -5.70 -15.16
CA PRO A 143 3.24 -6.01 -16.06
C PRO A 143 2.84 -7.50 -16.14
N VAL A 144 3.70 -8.44 -15.74
CA VAL A 144 3.43 -9.89 -15.87
C VAL A 144 2.84 -10.48 -14.60
N SER A 145 3.52 -10.29 -13.48
CA SER A 145 3.13 -10.76 -12.13
C SER A 145 2.13 -9.83 -11.45
N LEU A 146 1.99 -8.60 -11.96
CA LEU A 146 1.21 -7.54 -11.34
C LEU A 146 1.70 -7.19 -9.94
N GLY A 147 2.95 -7.55 -9.63
CA GLY A 147 3.61 -7.17 -8.39
C GLY A 147 3.82 -5.67 -8.34
N MET A 148 3.57 -5.08 -7.18
CA MET A 148 3.76 -3.65 -6.93
C MET A 148 5.00 -3.46 -6.08
N LYS A 149 5.99 -2.71 -6.57
CA LYS A 149 7.12 -2.27 -5.76
C LYS A 149 6.90 -0.84 -5.32
N LEU A 150 7.05 -0.56 -4.02
CA LEU A 150 6.86 0.77 -3.47
C LEU A 150 8.19 1.40 -3.06
N SER A 151 8.26 2.71 -3.20
CA SER A 151 9.40 3.52 -2.77
C SER A 151 8.93 4.87 -2.24
N ARG A 152 9.68 5.47 -1.32
CA ARG A 152 9.45 6.86 -0.92
C ARG A 152 9.72 7.80 -2.09
N MET A 153 8.88 8.81 -2.25
CA MET A 153 9.22 9.91 -3.14
C MET A 153 10.41 10.68 -2.55
N LYS A 154 11.46 10.87 -3.35
CA LYS A 154 12.67 11.63 -2.97
C LYS A 154 12.39 13.13 -2.90
#